data_AF-A0A814G2H9-F1
#
_entry.id   AF-A0A814G2H9-F1
#
_cell.length_a   1.000
_cell.length_b   1.000
_cell.length_c   1.000
_cell.angle_alpha   90.00
_cell.angle_beta   90.00
_cell.angle_gamma   90.00
#
_symmetry.space_group_name_H-M   'P 1'
#
loop_
_entity.id
_entity.type
_entity.pdbx_description
1 polymer ?
#
loop_
_entity_poly.entity_id
_entity_poly.type
_entity_poly.pdbx_seq_one_letter_code
_entity_poly.pdbx_strand_id
1 'polypeptide(L)'
;MSNSIQQLELNAANAVSTGQFNEAIEIYSRIIQLATNTFNAYDTSLVFVRRAGYCILAKRYEESLADSEIAIGLDSNNILAYSQKAALLHLNKVNEAKAVIQFAKELPGDHQFLEELEDIINNSWLTLRIVAVSLCLGLLFIHLRRLYQFFIHILHVFLHAGRQFLYRIWLRLRAIRFSTSSSILSAEVGIAYDADAQSISTRF
;
A
#
# COMPACT_ATOMS: atom_id res chain seq x y z
N MET A 1 -57.25 8.29 -1.90
CA MET A 1 -55.87 8.47 -2.40
C MET A 1 -54.82 8.01 -1.39
N SER A 2 -54.97 8.27 -0.07
CA SER A 2 -54.04 7.71 0.94
C SER A 2 -53.92 6.17 0.89
N ASN A 3 -55.05 5.46 0.73
CA ASN A 3 -55.05 3.99 0.66
C ASN A 3 -54.27 3.43 -0.56
N SER A 4 -54.20 4.15 -1.68
CA SER A 4 -53.47 3.67 -2.86
C SER A 4 -51.97 3.86 -2.74
N ILE A 5 -51.51 4.93 -2.07
CA ILE A 5 -50.07 5.14 -1.83
C ILE A 5 -49.54 4.15 -0.79
N GLN A 6 -50.27 3.93 0.31
CA GLN A 6 -49.90 2.93 1.32
C GLN A 6 -49.79 1.52 0.73
N GLN A 7 -50.69 1.15 -0.19
CA GLN A 7 -50.59 -0.13 -0.89
C GLN A 7 -49.35 -0.21 -1.79
N LEU A 8 -48.99 0.88 -2.47
CA LEU A 8 -47.76 0.94 -3.27
C LEU A 8 -46.52 0.86 -2.38
N GLU A 9 -46.50 1.50 -1.21
CA GLU A 9 -45.39 1.39 -0.26
C GLU A 9 -45.21 -0.05 0.24
N LEU A 10 -46.31 -0.76 0.54
CA LEU A 10 -46.25 -2.18 0.91
C LEU A 10 -45.70 -3.03 -0.23
N ASN A 11 -46.13 -2.79 -1.46
CA ASN A 11 -45.60 -3.50 -2.63
C ASN A 11 -44.11 -3.20 -2.84
N ALA A 12 -43.69 -1.95 -2.66
CA ALA A 12 -42.28 -1.58 -2.73
C ALA A 12 -41.46 -2.30 -1.66
N ALA A 13 -41.95 -2.36 -0.42
CA ALA A 13 -41.29 -3.10 0.67
C ALA A 13 -41.13 -4.60 0.33
N ASN A 14 -42.16 -5.21 -0.25
CA ASN A 14 -42.10 -6.60 -0.71
C ASN A 14 -41.07 -6.78 -1.84
N ALA A 15 -41.07 -5.91 -2.85
CA ALA A 15 -40.09 -5.94 -3.93
C ALA A 15 -38.65 -5.80 -3.41
N VAL A 16 -38.44 -4.93 -2.41
CA VAL A 16 -37.14 -4.74 -1.76
C VAL A 16 -36.70 -5.98 -0.99
N SER A 17 -37.60 -6.60 -0.22
CA SER A 17 -37.30 -7.83 0.54
C SER A 17 -36.94 -9.02 -0.36
N THR A 18 -37.42 -9.02 -1.60
CA THR A 18 -37.15 -10.06 -2.61
C THR A 18 -35.97 -9.70 -3.52
N GLY A 19 -35.31 -8.56 -3.28
CA GLY A 19 -34.16 -8.09 -4.07
C GLY A 19 -34.52 -7.54 -5.46
N GLN A 20 -35.80 -7.34 -5.74
CA GLN A 20 -36.32 -6.83 -7.02
C GLN A 20 -36.24 -5.30 -7.06
N PHE A 21 -35.02 -4.76 -7.06
CA PHE A 21 -34.80 -3.31 -6.97
C PHE A 21 -35.38 -2.52 -8.15
N ASN A 22 -35.39 -3.08 -9.37
CA ASN A 22 -36.00 -2.42 -10.52
C ASN A 22 -37.51 -2.24 -10.36
N GLU A 23 -38.20 -3.26 -9.85
CA GLU A 23 -39.63 -3.18 -9.54
C GLU A 23 -39.88 -2.14 -8.44
N ALA A 24 -39.05 -2.13 -7.38
CA ALA A 24 -39.14 -1.11 -6.34
C ALA A 24 -39.00 0.32 -6.92
N ILE A 25 -38.05 0.54 -7.83
CA ILE A 25 -37.85 1.85 -8.50
C ILE A 25 -39.10 2.24 -9.31
N GLU A 26 -39.71 1.31 -10.04
CA GLU A 26 -40.94 1.57 -10.78
C GLU A 26 -42.10 1.94 -9.85
N ILE A 27 -42.24 1.23 -8.73
CA ILE A 27 -43.27 1.52 -7.73
C ILE A 27 -43.05 2.91 -7.12
N TYR A 28 -41.83 3.26 -6.72
CA TYR A 28 -41.54 4.61 -6.21
C TYR A 28 -41.76 5.68 -7.28
N SER A 29 -41.51 5.38 -8.56
CA SER A 29 -41.83 6.31 -9.65
C SER A 29 -43.33 6.56 -9.77
N ARG A 30 -44.17 5.54 -9.56
CA ARG A 30 -45.64 5.70 -9.47
C ARG A 30 -46.05 6.50 -8.23
N ILE A 31 -45.40 6.26 -7.09
CA ILE A 31 -45.64 7.03 -5.86
C ILE A 31 -45.35 8.51 -6.12
N ILE A 32 -44.23 8.87 -6.76
CA ILE A 32 -43.87 10.25 -7.10
C ILE A 32 -44.94 10.92 -7.99
N GLN A 33 -45.43 10.20 -9.01
CA GLN A 33 -46.49 10.71 -9.88
C GLN A 33 -47.78 11.01 -9.13
N LEU A 34 -48.16 10.16 -8.17
CA LEU A 34 -49.33 10.38 -7.32
C LEU A 34 -49.09 11.46 -6.26
N ALA A 35 -47.85 11.56 -5.77
CA ALA A 35 -47.41 12.46 -4.72
C ALA A 35 -47.40 13.94 -5.15
N THR A 36 -47.31 14.20 -6.46
CA THR A 36 -47.17 15.55 -7.04
C THR A 36 -48.23 16.56 -6.54
N ASN A 37 -49.41 16.09 -6.10
CA ASN A 37 -50.47 16.93 -5.54
C ASN A 37 -50.86 16.60 -4.08
N THR A 38 -50.24 15.59 -3.47
CA THR A 38 -50.63 15.10 -2.13
C THR A 38 -49.55 15.29 -1.07
N PHE A 39 -48.28 15.28 -1.46
CA PHE A 39 -47.16 15.38 -0.54
C PHE A 39 -46.65 16.82 -0.44
N ASN A 40 -46.21 17.20 0.76
CA ASN A 40 -45.43 18.43 0.91
C ASN A 40 -43.99 18.20 0.38
N ALA A 41 -43.17 19.25 0.36
CA ALA A 41 -41.81 19.17 -0.16
C ALA A 41 -40.94 18.16 0.62
N TYR A 42 -41.11 18.09 1.94
CA TYR A 42 -40.38 17.16 2.81
C TYR A 42 -40.74 15.69 2.49
N ASP A 43 -42.02 15.34 2.47
CA ASP A 43 -42.49 13.99 2.15
C ASP A 43 -42.09 13.59 0.73
N THR A 44 -42.16 14.52 -0.22
CA THR A 44 -41.71 14.30 -1.60
C THR A 44 -40.19 14.04 -1.65
N SER A 45 -39.39 14.80 -0.91
CA SER A 45 -37.92 14.59 -0.80
C SER A 45 -37.59 13.18 -0.29
N LEU A 46 -38.31 12.70 0.74
CA LEU A 46 -38.10 11.34 1.27
C LEU A 46 -38.36 10.25 0.22
N VAL A 47 -39.38 10.41 -0.63
CA VAL A 47 -39.67 9.45 -1.70
C VAL A 47 -38.54 9.43 -2.73
N PHE A 48 -38.02 10.60 -3.11
CA PHE A 48 -36.87 10.69 -4.03
C PHE A 48 -35.61 10.04 -3.42
N VAL A 49 -35.30 10.27 -2.14
CA VAL A 49 -34.17 9.62 -1.45
C VAL A 49 -34.32 8.10 -1.40
N ARG A 50 -35.55 7.59 -1.18
CA ARG A 50 -35.81 6.15 -1.22
C ARG A 50 -35.56 5.58 -2.61
N ARG A 51 -36.11 6.22 -3.65
CA ARG A 51 -35.89 5.78 -5.04
C ARG A 51 -34.40 5.83 -5.40
N ALA A 52 -33.70 6.91 -5.05
CA ALA A 52 -32.27 7.07 -5.24
C ALA A 52 -31.47 5.93 -4.61
N GLY A 53 -31.79 5.54 -3.38
CA GLY A 53 -31.15 4.40 -2.70
C GLY A 53 -31.33 3.08 -3.44
N TYR A 54 -32.52 2.80 -3.96
CA TYR A 54 -32.75 1.60 -4.78
C TYR A 54 -32.08 1.69 -6.16
N CYS A 55 -31.97 2.88 -6.75
CA CYS A 55 -31.18 3.11 -7.95
C CYS A 55 -29.69 2.77 -7.72
N ILE A 56 -29.12 3.09 -6.55
CA ILE A 56 -27.75 2.67 -6.19
C ILE A 56 -27.64 1.14 -6.20
N LEU A 57 -28.57 0.45 -5.52
CA LEU A 57 -28.59 -1.02 -5.44
C LEU A 57 -28.78 -1.68 -6.82
N ALA A 58 -29.54 -1.04 -7.71
CA ALA A 58 -29.71 -1.46 -9.10
C ALA A 58 -28.57 -1.02 -10.03
N LYS A 59 -27.52 -0.36 -9.52
CA LYS A 59 -26.38 0.20 -10.28
C LYS A 59 -26.76 1.27 -11.31
N ARG A 60 -27.89 1.97 -11.10
CA ARG A 60 -28.38 3.11 -11.90
C ARG A 60 -27.91 4.42 -11.28
N TYR A 61 -26.61 4.66 -11.36
CA TYR A 61 -25.95 5.75 -10.62
C TYR A 61 -26.36 7.16 -11.08
N GLU A 62 -26.58 7.37 -12.38
CA GLU A 62 -26.99 8.68 -12.91
C GLU A 62 -28.38 9.09 -12.44
N GLU A 63 -29.32 8.14 -12.46
CA GLU A 63 -30.69 8.36 -11.97
C GLU A 63 -30.72 8.57 -10.46
N SER A 64 -29.89 7.82 -9.72
CA SER A 64 -29.73 8.03 -8.29
C SER A 64 -29.22 9.44 -7.98
N LEU A 65 -28.23 9.92 -8.73
CA LEU A 65 -27.67 11.26 -8.55
C LEU A 65 -28.72 12.34 -8.81
N ALA A 66 -29.48 12.20 -9.90
CA ALA A 66 -30.56 13.13 -10.23
C ALA A 66 -31.64 13.15 -9.14
N ASP A 67 -32.03 11.98 -8.61
CA ASP A 67 -33.01 11.89 -7.53
C ASP A 67 -32.50 12.51 -6.23
N SER A 68 -31.23 12.28 -5.87
CA SER A 68 -30.62 12.92 -4.70
C SER A 68 -30.57 14.45 -4.85
N GLU A 69 -30.31 14.96 -6.05
CA GLU A 69 -30.31 16.41 -6.31
C GLU A 69 -31.71 17.04 -6.23
N ILE A 70 -32.72 16.35 -6.77
CA ILE A 70 -34.12 16.76 -6.61
C ILE A 70 -34.50 16.75 -5.12
N ALA A 71 -34.14 15.70 -4.38
CA ALA A 71 -34.42 15.61 -2.96
C ALA A 71 -33.79 16.76 -2.15
N ILE A 72 -32.54 17.13 -2.45
CA ILE A 72 -31.84 18.28 -1.85
C ILE A 72 -32.55 19.60 -2.20
N GLY A 73 -33.01 19.75 -3.45
CA GLY A 73 -33.75 20.94 -3.88
C GLY A 73 -35.12 21.10 -3.20
N LEU A 74 -35.74 19.99 -2.80
CA LEU A 74 -37.01 19.96 -2.08
C LEU A 74 -36.84 20.14 -0.57
N ASP A 75 -35.82 19.50 0.02
CA ASP A 75 -35.45 19.64 1.43
C ASP A 75 -33.93 19.79 1.55
N SER A 76 -33.49 21.01 1.81
CA SER A 76 -32.08 21.35 1.95
C SER A 76 -31.43 20.78 3.20
N ASN A 77 -32.20 20.26 4.16
CA ASN A 77 -31.72 19.65 5.40
C ASN A 77 -31.67 18.12 5.32
N ASN A 78 -32.00 17.51 4.17
CA ASN A 78 -32.03 16.07 4.02
C ASN A 78 -30.62 15.46 3.93
N ILE A 79 -30.05 15.11 5.09
CA ILE A 79 -28.71 14.53 5.21
C ILE A 79 -28.54 13.24 4.39
N LEU A 80 -29.58 12.40 4.31
CA LEU A 80 -29.54 11.17 3.52
C LEU A 80 -29.39 11.44 2.02
N ALA A 81 -29.98 12.52 1.51
CA ALA A 81 -29.83 12.92 0.11
C ALA A 81 -28.37 13.36 -0.18
N TYR A 82 -27.77 14.15 0.71
CA TYR A 82 -26.37 14.54 0.59
C TYR A 82 -25.42 13.36 0.70
N SER A 83 -25.72 12.40 1.58
CA SER A 83 -24.86 11.24 1.78
C SER A 83 -24.87 10.30 0.56
N GLN A 84 -26.03 10.08 -0.05
CA GLN A 84 -26.14 9.38 -1.33
C GLN A 84 -25.41 10.10 -2.45
N LYS A 85 -25.57 11.43 -2.57
CA LYS A 85 -24.83 12.26 -3.54
C LYS A 85 -23.31 12.13 -3.34
N ALA A 86 -22.83 12.24 -2.10
CA ALA A 86 -21.41 12.11 -1.78
C ALA A 86 -20.87 10.71 -2.13
N ALA A 87 -21.65 9.66 -1.84
CA ALA A 87 -21.28 8.28 -2.15
C ALA A 87 -21.14 8.06 -3.67
N LEU A 88 -22.02 8.67 -4.48
CA LEU A 88 -21.96 8.61 -5.94
C LEU A 88 -20.76 9.42 -6.48
N LEU A 89 -20.50 10.60 -5.93
CA LEU A 89 -19.38 11.44 -6.34
C LEU A 89 -18.02 10.83 -5.98
N HIS A 90 -17.92 10.07 -4.88
CA HIS A 90 -16.66 9.48 -4.42
C HIS A 90 -15.93 8.66 -5.50
N LEU A 91 -16.67 8.02 -6.42
CA LEU A 91 -16.08 7.17 -7.45
C LEU A 91 -15.15 7.91 -8.43
N ASN A 92 -15.49 9.16 -8.79
CA ASN A 92 -14.74 9.91 -9.82
C ASN A 92 -14.33 11.33 -9.39
N LYS A 93 -14.97 11.86 -8.33
CA LYS A 93 -14.92 13.26 -7.92
C LYS A 93 -14.78 13.37 -6.41
N VAL A 94 -13.71 12.75 -5.88
CA VAL A 94 -13.44 12.65 -4.43
C VAL A 94 -13.46 14.02 -3.73
N ASN A 95 -12.91 15.07 -4.35
CA ASN A 95 -12.89 16.41 -3.75
C ASN A 95 -14.30 17.03 -3.67
N GLU A 96 -15.13 16.83 -4.69
CA GLU A 96 -16.54 17.27 -4.65
C GLU A 96 -17.30 16.48 -3.58
N ALA A 97 -17.07 15.17 -3.47
CA ALA A 97 -17.68 14.33 -2.44
C ALA A 97 -17.32 14.83 -1.02
N LYS A 98 -16.04 15.16 -0.77
CA LYS A 98 -15.59 15.73 0.51
C LYS A 98 -16.27 17.07 0.81
N ALA A 99 -16.41 17.94 -0.18
CA ALA A 99 -17.09 19.22 0.00
C ALA A 99 -18.57 19.03 0.37
N VAL A 100 -19.25 18.07 -0.29
CA VAL A 100 -20.64 17.72 0.04
C VAL A 100 -20.77 17.17 1.46
N ILE A 101 -19.88 16.26 1.87
CA ILE A 101 -19.86 15.72 3.23
C ILE A 101 -19.65 16.82 4.26
N GLN A 102 -18.69 17.72 4.03
CA GLN A 102 -18.39 18.80 4.96
C GLN A 102 -19.59 19.73 5.15
N PHE A 103 -20.28 20.07 4.06
CA PHE A 103 -21.51 20.85 4.14
C PHE A 103 -22.60 20.11 4.90
N ALA A 104 -22.82 18.82 4.58
CA ALA A 104 -23.92 18.05 5.15
C ALA A 104 -23.76 17.75 6.66
N LYS A 105 -22.53 17.82 7.19
CA LYS A 105 -22.24 17.73 8.63
C LYS A 105 -22.70 18.94 9.44
N GLU A 106 -22.90 20.09 8.79
CA GLU A 106 -23.39 21.30 9.46
C GLU A 106 -24.91 21.29 9.61
N LEU A 107 -25.61 20.37 8.93
CA LEU A 107 -27.06 20.23 8.98
C LEU A 107 -27.50 19.47 10.24
N PRO A 108 -28.70 19.73 10.79
CA PRO A 108 -29.20 18.99 11.93
C PRO A 108 -29.68 17.59 11.52
N GLY A 109 -29.18 16.54 12.19
CA GLY A 109 -29.74 15.18 12.10
C GLY A 109 -28.72 14.08 12.33
N ASP A 110 -28.98 12.90 11.76
CA ASP A 110 -28.10 11.75 11.88
C ASP A 110 -26.98 11.79 10.83
N HIS A 111 -25.74 11.80 11.31
CA HIS A 111 -24.54 11.84 10.48
C HIS A 111 -23.79 10.51 10.44
N GLN A 112 -24.27 9.44 11.08
CA GLN A 112 -23.54 8.18 11.20
C GLN A 112 -23.03 7.69 9.84
N PHE A 113 -23.91 7.65 8.84
CA PHE A 113 -23.53 7.20 7.50
C PHE A 113 -22.57 8.18 6.77
N LEU A 114 -22.64 9.48 7.05
CA LEU A 114 -21.69 10.46 6.51
C LEU A 114 -20.29 10.29 7.11
N GLU A 115 -20.20 10.04 8.41
CA GLU A 115 -18.94 9.77 9.11
C GLU A 115 -18.29 8.49 8.59
N GLU A 116 -19.07 7.42 8.46
CA GLU A 116 -18.62 6.15 7.85
C GLU A 116 -18.10 6.38 6.42
N LEU A 117 -18.82 7.15 5.61
CA LEU A 117 -18.42 7.47 4.25
C LEU A 117 -17.12 8.29 4.22
N GLU A 118 -16.98 9.28 5.09
CA GLU A 118 -15.77 10.09 5.19
C GLU A 118 -14.55 9.26 5.58
N ASP A 119 -14.71 8.35 6.54
CA ASP A 119 -13.66 7.42 6.95
C ASP A 119 -13.23 6.54 5.78
N ILE A 120 -14.16 6.00 4.99
CA ILE A 120 -13.85 5.23 3.77
C ILE A 120 -13.02 6.09 2.81
N ILE A 121 -13.45 7.32 2.55
CA ILE A 121 -12.77 8.24 1.63
C ILE A 121 -11.35 8.57 2.10
N ASN A 122 -11.17 8.84 3.39
CA ASN A 122 -9.88 9.22 3.96
C ASN A 122 -8.92 8.03 4.06
N ASN A 123 -9.42 6.85 4.42
CA ASN A 123 -8.62 5.64 4.56
C ASN A 123 -8.21 5.02 3.21
N SER A 124 -9.01 5.21 2.17
CA SER A 124 -8.70 4.75 0.81
C SER A 124 -7.37 5.33 0.29
N TRP A 125 -7.14 6.63 0.52
CA TRP A 125 -5.88 7.27 0.11
C TRP A 125 -4.71 6.96 1.04
N LEU A 126 -4.96 6.80 2.34
CA LEU A 126 -3.94 6.53 3.35
C LEU A 126 -3.32 5.13 3.15
N THR A 127 -4.15 4.12 2.92
CA THR A 127 -3.71 2.74 2.69
C THR A 127 -2.85 2.62 1.42
N LEU A 128 -3.29 3.23 0.31
CA LEU A 128 -2.50 3.28 -0.93
C LEU A 128 -1.13 3.94 -0.72
N ARG A 129 -1.09 5.06 0.02
CA ARG A 129 0.16 5.76 0.34
C ARG A 129 1.10 4.91 1.19
N ILE A 130 0.59 4.22 2.22
CA ILE A 130 1.40 3.34 3.08
C ILE A 130 2.00 2.19 2.27
N VAL A 131 1.21 1.54 1.41
CA VAL A 131 1.69 0.46 0.55
C VAL A 131 2.77 0.96 -0.41
N ALA A 132 2.58 2.13 -1.03
CA ALA A 132 3.56 2.74 -1.91
C ALA A 132 4.88 3.07 -1.19
N VAL A 133 4.82 3.68 0.01
CA VAL A 133 6.00 3.99 0.82
C VAL A 133 6.72 2.70 1.24
N SER A 134 5.99 1.66 1.62
CA SER A 134 6.56 0.36 2.01
C SER A 134 7.27 -0.33 0.84
N LEU A 135 6.70 -0.27 -0.37
CA LEU A 135 7.33 -0.74 -1.61
C LEU A 135 8.63 0.01 -1.90
N CYS A 136 8.62 1.35 -1.80
CA CYS A 136 9.80 2.18 -2.01
C CYS A 136 10.92 1.87 -1.01
N LEU A 137 10.59 1.74 0.29
CA LEU A 137 11.55 1.36 1.33
C LEU A 137 12.12 -0.04 1.09
N GLY A 138 11.30 -0.99 0.64
CA GLY A 138 11.74 -2.34 0.27
C GLY A 138 12.74 -2.33 -0.89
N LEU A 139 12.45 -1.57 -1.95
CA LEU A 139 13.36 -1.40 -3.09
C LEU A 139 14.68 -0.76 -2.66
N LEU A 140 14.62 0.30 -1.85
CA LEU A 140 15.81 0.95 -1.29
C LEU A 140 16.65 -0.03 -0.47
N PHE A 141 16.02 -0.85 0.37
CA PHE A 141 16.70 -1.87 1.17
C PHE A 141 17.38 -2.93 0.29
N ILE A 142 16.74 -3.37 -0.80
CA ILE A 142 17.34 -4.29 -1.78
C ILE A 142 18.59 -3.67 -2.41
N HIS A 143 18.55 -2.40 -2.80
CA HIS A 143 19.70 -1.69 -3.35
C HIS A 143 20.84 -1.54 -2.34
N LEU A 144 20.53 -1.13 -1.11
CA LEU A 144 21.51 -1.03 -0.02
C LEU A 144 22.15 -2.38 0.30
N ARG A 145 21.37 -3.47 0.33
CA ARG A 145 21.88 -4.82 0.55
C ARG A 145 22.81 -5.27 -0.59
N ARG A 146 22.47 -4.96 -1.86
CA ARG A 146 23.34 -5.24 -3.01
C ARG A 146 24.67 -4.49 -2.91
N LEU A 147 24.62 -3.19 -2.58
CA LEU A 147 25.83 -2.38 -2.36
C LEU A 147 26.68 -2.97 -1.23
N TYR A 148 26.06 -3.32 -0.10
CA TYR A 148 26.76 -3.92 1.04
C TYR A 148 27.44 -5.25 0.68
N GLN A 149 26.75 -6.14 -0.04
CA GLN A 149 27.36 -7.40 -0.50
C GLN A 149 28.50 -7.17 -1.49
N PHE A 150 28.38 -6.17 -2.37
CA PHE A 150 29.46 -5.78 -3.27
C PHE A 150 30.70 -5.30 -2.50
N PHE A 151 30.53 -4.48 -1.46
CA PHE A 151 31.62 -4.06 -0.58
C PHE A 151 32.28 -5.22 0.15
N ILE A 152 31.50 -6.15 0.71
CA ILE A 152 32.04 -7.37 1.35
C ILE A 152 32.89 -8.17 0.35
N HIS A 153 32.39 -8.35 -0.88
CA HIS A 153 33.12 -9.09 -1.90
C HIS A 153 34.46 -8.41 -2.23
N ILE A 154 34.48 -7.08 -2.39
CA ILE A 154 35.72 -6.32 -2.59
C ILE A 154 36.68 -6.53 -1.43
N LEU A 155 36.20 -6.39 -0.18
CA LEU A 155 37.03 -6.55 1.01
C LEU A 155 37.64 -7.96 1.10
N HIS A 156 36.86 -9.00 0.81
CA HIS A 156 37.32 -10.38 0.82
C HIS A 156 38.40 -10.63 -0.24
N VAL A 157 38.25 -10.07 -1.44
CA VAL A 157 39.26 -10.14 -2.51
C VAL A 157 40.56 -9.44 -2.08
N PHE A 158 40.48 -8.26 -1.47
CA PHE A 158 41.64 -7.54 -0.94
C PHE A 158 42.36 -8.31 0.17
N LEU A 159 41.62 -8.87 1.13
CA LEU A 159 42.20 -9.68 2.21
C LEU A 159 42.86 -10.95 1.68
N HIS A 160 42.25 -11.61 0.69
CA HIS A 160 42.85 -12.77 0.03
C HIS A 160 44.12 -12.39 -0.72
N ALA A 161 44.11 -11.31 -1.51
CA ALA A 161 45.30 -10.82 -2.20
C ALA A 161 46.43 -10.45 -1.23
N GLY A 162 46.11 -9.78 -0.11
CA GLY A 162 47.06 -9.45 0.95
C GLY A 162 47.65 -10.70 1.61
N ARG A 163 46.83 -11.71 1.92
CA ARG A 163 47.31 -13.01 2.44
C ARG A 163 48.25 -13.71 1.47
N GLN A 164 47.91 -13.75 0.18
CA GLN A 164 48.76 -14.35 -0.86
C GLN A 164 50.10 -13.62 -1.00
N PHE A 165 50.09 -12.29 -0.91
CA PHE A 165 51.31 -11.47 -0.94
C PHE A 165 52.22 -11.75 0.26
N LEU A 166 51.67 -11.75 1.48
CA LEU A 166 52.41 -12.08 2.70
C LEU A 166 52.97 -13.51 2.67
N TYR A 167 52.19 -14.47 2.16
CA TYR A 167 52.62 -15.86 1.99
C TYR A 167 53.81 -15.98 1.03
N ARG A 168 53.80 -15.23 -0.08
CA ARG A 168 54.94 -15.15 -1.02
C ARG A 168 56.18 -14.53 -0.38
N ILE A 169 56.04 -13.47 0.42
CA ILE A 169 57.15 -12.89 1.18
C ILE A 169 57.72 -13.91 2.15
N TRP A 170 56.86 -14.59 2.92
CA TRP A 170 57.29 -15.61 3.87
C TRP A 170 58.05 -16.77 3.20
N LEU A 171 57.56 -17.26 2.06
CA LEU A 171 58.27 -18.30 1.28
C LEU A 171 59.67 -17.84 0.85
N ARG A 172 59.81 -16.59 0.38
CA ARG A 172 61.11 -16.02 -0.01
C ARG A 172 62.05 -15.90 1.19
N LEU A 173 61.57 -15.37 2.32
CA LEU A 173 62.37 -15.25 3.54
C LEU A 173 62.80 -16.63 4.07
N ARG A 174 61.91 -17.63 4.02
CA ARG A 174 62.22 -19.01 4.41
C ARG A 174 63.29 -19.62 3.50
N ALA A 175 63.22 -19.40 2.18
CA ALA A 175 64.23 -19.88 1.24
C ALA A 175 65.61 -19.25 1.50
N ILE A 176 65.67 -17.92 1.75
CA ILE A 176 66.92 -17.23 2.10
C ILE A 176 67.53 -17.85 3.36
N ARG A 177 66.74 -18.03 4.43
CA ARG A 177 67.21 -18.61 5.69
C ARG A 177 67.78 -20.03 5.49
N PHE A 178 67.11 -20.86 4.70
CA PHE A 178 67.60 -22.20 4.37
C PHE A 178 68.92 -22.16 3.58
N SER A 179 69.05 -21.26 2.61
CA SER A 179 70.30 -21.12 1.83
C SER A 179 71.47 -20.69 2.71
N THR A 180 71.26 -19.74 3.63
CA THR A 180 72.29 -19.29 4.57
C THR A 180 72.70 -20.38 5.57
N SER A 181 71.74 -21.17 6.06
CA SER A 181 72.06 -22.29 6.95
C SER A 181 72.84 -23.38 6.23
N SER A 182 72.52 -23.67 4.96
CA SER A 182 73.26 -24.63 4.13
C SER A 182 74.69 -24.15 3.79
N SER A 183 74.87 -22.85 3.53
CA SER A 183 76.20 -22.29 3.26
C SER A 183 77.09 -22.28 4.49
N ILE A 184 76.51 -22.04 5.68
CA ILE A 184 77.26 -22.08 6.96
C ILE A 184 77.71 -23.51 7.27
N LEU A 185 76.81 -24.50 7.14
CA LEU A 185 77.16 -25.90 7.40
C LEU A 185 78.25 -26.42 6.45
N SER A 186 78.20 -26.05 5.17
CA SER A 186 79.23 -26.46 4.20
C SER A 186 80.58 -25.79 4.45
N ALA A 187 80.59 -24.54 4.91
CA ALA A 187 81.81 -23.87 5.33
C ALA A 187 82.42 -24.51 6.59
N GLU A 188 81.61 -24.85 7.59
CA GLU A 188 82.09 -25.53 8.82
C GLU A 188 82.64 -26.93 8.54
N VAL A 189 81.98 -27.72 7.69
CA VAL A 189 82.48 -29.04 7.27
C VAL A 189 83.78 -28.92 6.47
N GLY A 190 83.90 -27.93 5.57
CA GLY A 190 85.14 -27.68 4.84
C GLY A 190 86.31 -27.33 5.76
N ILE A 191 86.09 -26.47 6.76
CA ILE A 191 87.11 -26.09 7.75
C ILE A 191 87.53 -27.29 8.60
N ALA A 192 86.59 -28.17 8.98
CA ALA A 192 86.90 -29.38 9.75
C ALA A 192 87.78 -30.36 8.95
N TYR A 193 87.48 -30.57 7.67
CA TYR A 193 88.30 -31.41 6.79
C TYR A 193 89.73 -30.87 6.60
N ASP A 194 89.88 -29.56 6.44
CA ASP A 194 91.21 -28.93 6.28
C ASP A 194 92.04 -28.99 7.59
N ALA A 195 91.39 -28.84 8.75
CA ALA A 195 92.04 -28.96 10.05
C ALA A 195 92.52 -30.40 10.33
N ASP A 196 91.71 -31.41 9.99
CA ASP A 196 92.09 -32.82 10.12
C ASP A 196 93.24 -33.18 9.16
N ALA A 197 93.22 -32.66 7.92
CA ALA A 197 94.30 -32.87 6.96
C ALA A 197 95.65 -32.27 7.43
N GLN A 198 95.64 -31.10 8.06
CA GLN A 198 96.84 -30.50 8.65
C GLN A 198 97.36 -31.29 9.86
N SER A 199 96.49 -31.81 10.72
CA SER A 199 96.88 -32.61 11.90
C SER A 199 97.57 -33.94 11.53
N ILE A 200 97.19 -34.53 10.40
CA ILE A 200 97.78 -35.76 9.87
C ILE A 200 99.16 -35.48 9.25
N SER A 201 99.37 -34.30 8.64
CA SER A 201 100.66 -33.91 8.04
C SER A 201 101.76 -33.62 9.07
N THR A 202 101.40 -33.26 10.31
CA THR A 202 102.36 -32.96 11.39
C THR A 202 102.80 -34.18 12.21
N ARG A 203 102.33 -35.39 11.86
CA ARG A 203 102.57 -36.63 12.62
C ARG A 203 103.58 -37.60 11.98
N PHE A 204 104.33 -37.16 10.98
CA PHE A 204 105.46 -37.89 10.38
C PHE A 204 106.78 -37.14 10.57
#